data_AF-A0A355T8T0-F1
#
_entry.id   AF-A0A355T8T0-F1
#
_cell.length_a   1.000
_cell.length_b   1.000
_cell.length_c   1.000
_cell.angle_alpha   90.00
_cell.angle_beta   90.00
_cell.angle_gamma   90.00
#
_symmetry.space_group_name_H-M   'P 1'
#
loop_
_entity.id
_entity.type
_entity.pdbx_description
1 polymer ?
#
loop_
_entity_poly.entity_id
_entity_poly.type
_entity_poly.pdbx_seq_one_letter_code
_entity_poly.pdbx_strand_id
1 'polypeptide(L)' 'LVTLKIETPYLLVTTQGRALQDAALGEVVRVTNTQSDRVIEGVVIRSGVVRVGMLRKMAFVQE' A
#
# COMPACT_ATOMS: atom_id res chain seq x y z
N LEU A 1 12.02 -6.06 3.68
CA LEU A 1 11.61 -4.78 3.06
C LEU A 1 10.65 -5.09 1.93
N VAL A 2 9.72 -4.20 1.63
CA VAL A 2 8.76 -4.34 0.53
C VAL A 2 8.82 -3.12 -0.39
N THR A 3 8.54 -3.33 -1.67
CA THR A 3 8.39 -2.27 -2.65
C THR A 3 6.95 -1.82 -2.70
N LEU A 4 6.74 -0.54 -2.48
CA LEU A 4 5.46 0.14 -2.64
C LEU A 4 5.38 0.67 -4.07
N LYS A 5 4.33 0.30 -4.82
CA LYS A 5 4.07 0.76 -6.18
C LYS A 5 2.78 1.57 -6.23
N ILE A 6 2.87 2.81 -6.71
CA ILE A 6 1.71 3.66 -7.06
C ILE A 6 1.74 3.81 -8.57
N GLU A 7 0.63 3.48 -9.21
CA GLU A 7 0.52 3.48 -10.67
C GLU A 7 -0.78 4.18 -11.08
N THR A 8 -0.63 5.21 -11.89
CA THR A 8 -1.69 5.88 -12.64
C THR A 8 -1.29 5.90 -14.12
N PRO A 9 -2.18 6.24 -15.06
CA PRO A 9 -1.84 6.26 -16.49
C PRO A 9 -0.63 7.15 -16.85
N TYR A 10 -0.33 8.16 -16.02
CA TYR A 10 0.74 9.14 -16.30
C TYR A 10 1.86 9.12 -15.24
N LEU A 11 1.75 8.29 -14.20
CA LEU A 11 2.68 8.32 -13.08
C LEU A 11 2.94 6.92 -12.54
N LEU A 12 4.22 6.57 -12.47
CA LEU A 12 4.71 5.41 -11.73
C LEU A 12 5.63 5.90 -10.63
N VAL A 13 5.21 5.73 -9.37
CA VAL A 13 6.06 5.98 -8.20
C VAL A 13 6.38 4.65 -7.55
N THR A 14 7.66 4.45 -7.27
CA THR A 14 8.12 3.32 -6.47
C THR A 14 8.88 3.83 -5.26
N THR A 15 8.64 3.20 -4.11
CA THR A 15 9.35 3.52 -2.87
C THR A 15 9.52 2.25 -2.04
N GLN A 16 10.43 2.29 -1.07
CA GLN A 16 10.64 1.19 -0.14
C GLN A 16 9.78 1.38 1.10
N GLY A 17 9.43 0.26 1.74
CA GLY A 17 8.67 0.23 2.96
C GLY A 17 8.97 -1.00 3.81
N ARG A 18 8.50 -0.97 5.05
CA ARG A 18 8.52 -2.10 5.99
C ARG A 18 7.08 -2.50 6.29
N ALA A 19 6.71 -3.73 5.96
CA ALA A 19 5.43 -4.28 6.36
C ALA A 19 5.35 -4.34 7.89
N LEU A 20 4.23 -3.90 8.44
CA LEU A 20 3.96 -3.92 9.88
C LEU A 20 3.34 -5.23 10.35
N GLN A 21 2.74 -5.97 9.43
CA GLN A 21 2.20 -7.30 9.63
C GLN A 21 2.43 -8.16 8.38
N ASP A 22 2.30 -9.47 8.55
CA ASP A 22 2.21 -10.39 7.43
C ASP A 22 0.85 -10.26 6.73
N ALA A 23 0.84 -10.52 5.42
CA ALA A 23 -0.36 -10.52 4.60
C ALA A 23 -0.15 -11.42 3.38
N ALA A 24 -1.20 -12.14 3.00
CA ALA A 24 -1.20 -12.97 1.80
C ALA A 24 -1.39 -12.13 0.54
N LEU A 25 -1.17 -12.77 -0.63
CA LEU A 25 -1.47 -12.17 -1.92
C LEU A 25 -2.96 -11.76 -1.98
N GLY A 26 -3.22 -10.51 -2.37
CA GLY A 26 -4.57 -9.95 -2.44
C GLY A 26 -5.10 -9.36 -1.13
N GLU A 27 -4.40 -9.55 0.00
CA GLU A 27 -4.79 -8.96 1.27
C GLU A 27 -4.26 -7.53 1.44
N VAL A 28 -4.94 -6.79 2.34
CA VAL A 28 -4.52 -5.44 2.74
C VAL A 28 -3.42 -5.56 3.80
N VAL A 29 -2.34 -4.81 3.60
CA VAL A 29 -1.21 -4.73 4.50
C VAL A 29 -0.90 -3.29 4.85
N ARG A 30 -0.55 -3.03 6.11
CA ARG A 30 -0.01 -1.74 6.54
C ARG A 30 1.51 -1.76 6.42
N VAL A 31 2.06 -0.69 5.84
CA VAL A 31 3.48 -0.57 5.55
C VAL A 31 3.96 0.80 6.02
N THR A 32 5.07 0.85 6.76
CA THR A 32 5.78 2.12 7.01
C THR A 32 6.66 2.43 5.82
N ASN A 33 6.44 3.57 5.17
CA ASN A 33 7.29 4.08 4.11
C ASN A 33 8.61 4.59 4.71
N THR A 34 9.73 3.98 4.34
CA THR A 34 11.03 4.29 4.95
C THR A 34 11.65 5.61 4.49
N GLN A 35 11.06 6.30 3.52
CA GLN A 35 11.51 7.63 3.09
C GLN A 35 10.79 8.78 3.80
N SER A 36 9.56 8.56 4.28
CA SER A 36 8.72 9.61 4.85
C SER A 36 8.25 9.30 6.27
N ASP A 37 8.58 8.12 6.79
CA ASP A 37 8.11 7.58 8.07
C ASP A 37 6.58 7.52 8.21
N ARG A 38 5.84 7.62 7.10
CA ARG A 38 4.38 7.52 7.09
C ARG A 38 3.93 6.07 6.99
N VAL A 39 2.93 5.70 7.78
CA VAL A 39 2.22 4.43 7.63
C VAL A 39 1.17 4.56 6.54
N ILE A 40 1.21 3.64 5.58
CA ILE A 40 0.27 3.58 4.47
C ILE A 40 -0.35 2.19 4.39
N GLU A 41 -1.52 2.12 3.77
CA GLU A 41 -2.21 0.86 3.47
C GLU A 41 -2.11 0.57 1.96
N GLY A 42 -2.00 -0.71 1.63
CA GLY A 42 -2.00 -1.17 0.25
C GLY A 42 -2.33 -2.64 0.16
N VAL A 43 -2.45 -3.13 -1.06
CA VAL A 43 -2.78 -4.54 -1.35
C VAL A 43 -1.54 -5.26 -1.84
N VAL A 44 -1.25 -6.45 -1.30
CA VAL A 44 -0.15 -7.29 -1.77
C VAL A 44 -0.48 -7.79 -3.17
N ILE A 45 0.34 -7.45 -4.16
CA ILE A 45 0.13 -7.88 -5.57
C ILE A 45 1.11 -8.95 -6.02
N ARG A 46 2.20 -9.15 -5.28
CA ARG A 46 3.16 -10.27 -5.38
C ARG A 46 4.07 -10.24 -4.16
N SER A 47 4.83 -11.31 -3.95
CA SER A 47 5.80 -11.36 -2.85
C SER A 47 6.70 -10.12 -2.85
N GLY A 48 6.74 -9.43 -1.71
CA GLY A 48 7.53 -8.21 -1.51
C GLY A 48 7.04 -6.96 -2.25
N VAL A 49 5.89 -6.97 -2.91
CA VAL A 49 5.35 -5.80 -3.63
C VAL A 49 3.92 -5.50 -3.23
N VAL A 50 3.70 -4.26 -2.82
CA VAL A 50 2.43 -3.74 -2.36
C VAL A 50 1.98 -2.63 -3.29
N ARG A 51 0.79 -2.76 -3.86
CA ARG A 51 0.15 -1.70 -4.62
C ARG A 51 -0.55 -0.75 -3.67
N VAL A 52 -0.15 0.51 -3.72
CA VAL A 52 -0.73 1.58 -2.93
C VAL A 52 -1.69 2.34 -3.83
N GLY A 53 -2.98 2.27 -3.50
CA GLY A 53 -4.01 3.06 -4.16
C GLY A 53 -4.40 4.25 -3.28
N MET A 54 -5.00 5.27 -3.88
CA MET A 54 -5.77 6.24 -3.10
C MET A 54 -6.94 5.47 -2.50
N LEU A 55 -6.82 5.09 -1.22
CA LEU A 55 -7.96 4.58 -0.47
C LEU A 55 -8.93 5.73 -0.36
N ARG A 56 -9.90 5.79 -1.27
CA ARG A 56 -11.09 6.57 -1.04
C ARG A 56 -11.70 5.94 0.20
N LYS A 57 -11.55 6.61 1.34
CA LYS A 57 -12.19 6.21 2.58
C LYS A 57 -13.68 6.22 2.29
N MET A 58 -14.22 5.06 1.93
CA MET A 58 -15.64 4.87 1.75
C MET A 58 -16.23 4.84 3.15
N ALA A 59 -16.44 6.03 3.71
CA ALA A 59 -17.37 6.15 4.81
C ALA A 59 -18.74 5.79 4.22
N PHE A 60 -19.11 4.52 4.32
CA PHE A 60 -20.50 4.10 4.23
C PHE A 60 -21.17 4.66 5.48
N VAL A 61 -21.77 5.84 5.36
CA VAL A 61 -22.80 6.30 6.27
C VAL A 61 -24.03 5.49 5.90
N GLN A 62 -24.30 4.42 6.64
CA GLN A 62 -25.65 3.86 6.72
C GLN A 62 -26.41 4.69 7.75
N GLU A 63 -27.66 5.00 7.40
CA GLU A 63 -28.63 5.89 8.03
C GLU A 63 -28.86 5.63 9.52
#